data_AF-A0A512NB87-F1
#
_entry.id   AF-A0A512NB87-F1
#
_cell.length_a   1.000
_cell.length_b   1.000
_cell.length_c   1.000
_cell.angle_alpha   90.00
_cell.angle_beta   90.00
_cell.angle_gamma   90.00
#
_symmetry.space_group_name_H-M   'P 1'
#
loop_
_entity.id
_entity.type
_entity.pdbx_description
1 polymer ?
#
loop_
_entity_poly.entity_id
_entity_poly.type
_entity_poly.pdbx_seq_one_letter_code
_entity_poly.pdbx_strand_id
1 'polypeptide(L)'
;MLAGRFFGEQHREEGGELAAFLHGRLSCSEALEMWFGEALSGLLAAGGDRLRAALDRDIADIDAAIGDQLDAVLHHSRFRALEGRWRGLAWLISGIEPGRRVKVRLLPVRWGELCRDLERALEFDQSITFRRIYEEEFGMPGGEPYGLMVIDHAVRHRVAAGATTDDVGGLAQLSAVAAAAFMPTVLSLDPTVLEVDTFSDLEGVRDITAPLRGPNHLRWRSLSGRADMRFVAVTLPRLLARRPWADDPGRLDGFRYSEHAPTADARVWMSAGYAFAACAVRAFLDNNWPADVRGVEIDRVGGGLVDNLTAEPFVSGPPYAWPRKSIEYQFSFRQEQALVEVGLLPVGVLPFGPELVFGASRSMQAPANYSGANAVVADANARLSAQINSMLCAARFAHLLKVMGRDMVGAFRTADEIERQLNAWLQGYVNTNINSTADSRARFPLLEGNVQVRERLEKPGVFGCTIHLRPHYQLDDIATAFHLVTELAAPSV
;
A
#
# COMPACT_ATOMS: atom_id res chain seq x y z
N MET A 1 -19.40 -42.47 3.87
CA MET A 1 -19.84 -41.15 3.35
C MET A 1 -18.75 -40.38 2.58
N LEU A 2 -17.56 -40.96 2.34
CA LEU A 2 -16.50 -40.36 1.49
C LEU A 2 -16.41 -40.99 0.09
N ALA A 3 -16.78 -42.27 -0.06
CA ALA A 3 -16.82 -42.97 -1.34
C ALA A 3 -17.85 -42.32 -2.29
N GLY A 4 -17.35 -41.62 -3.31
CA GLY A 4 -18.14 -41.12 -4.44
C GLY A 4 -18.25 -39.60 -4.60
N ARG A 5 -18.02 -38.79 -3.56
CA ARG A 5 -18.12 -37.31 -3.69
C ARG A 5 -16.79 -36.62 -3.98
N PHE A 6 -15.67 -37.16 -3.51
CA PHE A 6 -14.33 -36.57 -3.69
C PHE A 6 -13.44 -37.37 -4.64
N PHE A 7 -13.60 -38.69 -4.69
CA PHE A 7 -12.77 -39.61 -5.49
C PHE A 7 -13.28 -39.85 -6.92
N GLY A 8 -14.38 -39.21 -7.33
CA GLY A 8 -15.05 -39.49 -8.60
C GLY A 8 -15.62 -40.92 -8.68
N GLU A 9 -16.25 -41.29 -9.79
CA GLU A 9 -16.75 -42.67 -9.97
C GLU A 9 -15.63 -43.68 -10.26
N GLN A 10 -14.46 -43.21 -10.70
CA GLN A 10 -13.34 -44.04 -11.11
C GLN A 10 -12.58 -44.68 -9.93
N HIS A 11 -12.59 -44.06 -8.75
CA HIS A 11 -11.86 -44.53 -7.56
C HIS A 11 -12.81 -44.89 -6.41
N ARG A 12 -13.98 -45.44 -6.75
CA ARG A 12 -15.04 -45.76 -5.76
C ARG A 12 -14.61 -46.84 -4.76
N GLU A 13 -13.87 -47.84 -5.23
CA GLU A 13 -13.39 -48.97 -4.42
C GLU A 13 -12.33 -48.51 -3.42
N GLU A 14 -11.27 -47.84 -3.90
CA GLU A 14 -10.22 -47.21 -3.07
C GLU A 14 -10.80 -46.22 -2.05
N GLY A 15 -11.76 -45.39 -2.45
CA GLY A 15 -12.46 -44.48 -1.55
C GLY A 15 -13.35 -45.20 -0.53
N GLY A 16 -13.79 -46.43 -0.82
CA GLY A 16 -14.51 -47.30 0.09
C GLY A 16 -13.59 -47.92 1.15
N GLU A 17 -12.44 -48.43 0.72
CA GLU A 17 -11.39 -48.98 1.60
C GLU A 17 -10.84 -47.91 2.55
N LEU A 18 -10.49 -46.73 2.03
CA LEU A 18 -10.04 -45.61 2.87
C LEU A 18 -11.11 -45.19 3.88
N ALA A 19 -12.38 -45.15 3.48
CA ALA A 19 -13.47 -44.82 4.40
C ALA A 19 -13.66 -45.90 5.48
N ALA A 20 -13.46 -47.18 5.14
CA ALA A 20 -13.49 -48.27 6.10
C ALA A 20 -12.29 -48.19 7.07
N PHE A 21 -11.09 -47.85 6.59
CA PHE A 21 -9.93 -47.63 7.45
C PHE A 21 -10.14 -46.47 8.44
N LEU A 22 -10.60 -45.30 7.96
CA LEU A 22 -10.74 -44.09 8.77
C LEU A 22 -11.96 -44.10 9.72
N HIS A 23 -13.06 -44.76 9.32
CA HIS A 23 -14.34 -44.68 10.05
C HIS A 23 -14.94 -46.04 10.43
N GLY A 24 -14.33 -47.15 10.03
CA GLY A 24 -14.85 -48.51 10.26
C GLY A 24 -14.71 -49.01 11.69
N ARG A 25 -14.15 -48.21 12.62
CA ARG A 25 -13.89 -48.59 14.03
C ARG A 25 -13.10 -49.91 14.16
N LEU A 26 -12.11 -50.09 13.28
CA LEU A 26 -11.20 -51.23 13.30
C LEU A 26 -10.42 -51.27 14.62
N SER A 27 -10.15 -52.47 15.12
CA SER A 27 -9.14 -52.67 16.16
C SER A 27 -7.74 -52.38 15.61
N CYS A 28 -6.76 -52.11 16.49
CA CYS A 28 -5.40 -51.79 16.05
C CYS A 28 -4.78 -52.91 15.18
N SER A 29 -5.07 -54.18 15.47
CA SER A 29 -4.56 -55.30 14.66
C SER A 29 -5.18 -55.33 13.27
N GLU A 30 -6.49 -55.12 13.16
CA GLU A 30 -7.20 -55.10 11.88
C GLU A 30 -6.75 -53.90 11.02
N ALA A 31 -6.52 -52.74 11.64
CA ALA A 31 -6.00 -51.56 10.94
C ALA A 31 -4.58 -51.81 10.39
N LEU A 32 -3.70 -52.45 11.18
CA LEU A 32 -2.35 -52.80 10.73
C LEU A 32 -2.35 -53.85 9.62
N GLU A 33 -3.25 -54.83 9.70
CA GLU A 33 -3.43 -55.86 8.66
C GLU A 33 -3.97 -55.25 7.36
N MET A 34 -4.92 -54.32 7.47
CA MET A 34 -5.44 -53.58 6.32
C MET A 34 -4.39 -52.67 5.67
N TRP A 35 -3.51 -52.04 6.46
CA TRP A 35 -2.47 -51.12 5.97
C TRP A 35 -1.26 -51.83 5.35
N PHE A 36 -0.71 -52.83 6.05
CA PHE A 36 0.52 -53.53 5.63
C PHE A 36 0.28 -54.83 4.85
N GLY A 37 -0.93 -55.38 4.88
CA GLY A 37 -1.27 -56.65 4.24
C GLY A 37 -0.31 -57.77 4.65
N GLU A 38 0.19 -58.52 3.66
CA GLU A 38 1.12 -59.63 3.86
C GLU A 38 2.46 -59.23 4.49
N ALA A 39 2.85 -57.95 4.38
CA ALA A 39 4.11 -57.44 4.94
C ALA A 39 4.08 -57.35 6.48
N LEU A 40 2.90 -57.34 7.10
CA LEU A 40 2.74 -57.19 8.55
C LEU A 40 3.47 -58.31 9.32
N SER A 41 3.36 -59.56 8.85
CA SER A 41 3.98 -60.72 9.50
C SER A 41 5.51 -60.60 9.55
N GLY A 42 6.12 -60.10 8.46
CA GLY A 42 7.56 -59.85 8.39
C GLY A 42 8.02 -58.70 9.27
N LEU A 43 7.22 -57.62 9.37
CA LEU A 43 7.51 -56.49 10.24
C LEU A 43 7.41 -56.85 11.73
N LEU A 44 6.41 -57.63 12.11
CA LEU A 44 6.25 -58.13 13.48
C LEU A 44 7.39 -59.06 13.88
N ALA A 45 7.81 -59.97 12.98
CA ALA A 45 8.93 -60.89 13.21
C ALA A 45 10.27 -60.16 13.36
N ALA A 46 10.43 -59.01 12.72
CA ALA A 46 11.64 -58.19 12.78
C ALA A 46 11.70 -57.24 13.99
N GLY A 47 10.69 -57.25 14.86
CA GLY A 47 10.66 -56.53 16.13
C GLY A 47 9.84 -55.22 16.10
N GLY A 48 9.33 -54.84 17.27
CA GLY A 48 8.43 -53.69 17.44
C GLY A 48 9.01 -52.35 17.00
N ASP A 49 10.32 -52.16 17.10
CA ASP A 49 10.98 -50.92 16.65
C ASP A 49 10.96 -50.78 15.13
N ARG A 50 11.01 -51.90 14.38
CA ARG A 50 10.94 -51.87 12.92
C ARG A 50 9.53 -51.59 12.43
N LEU A 51 8.52 -52.12 13.11
CA LEU A 51 7.12 -51.77 12.84
C LEU A 51 6.87 -50.28 13.11
N ARG A 52 7.37 -49.75 14.23
CA ARG A 52 7.27 -48.31 14.54
C ARG A 52 7.93 -47.47 13.46
N ALA A 53 9.16 -47.81 13.06
CA ALA A 53 9.86 -47.09 12.00
C ALA A 53 9.13 -47.16 10.64
N ALA A 54 8.48 -48.27 10.31
CA ALA A 54 7.68 -48.40 9.09
C ALA A 54 6.43 -47.50 9.14
N LEU A 55 5.73 -47.44 10.29
CA LEU A 55 4.63 -46.53 10.50
C LEU A 55 5.07 -45.06 10.42
N ASP A 56 6.17 -44.71 11.09
CA ASP A 56 6.71 -43.34 11.08
C ASP A 56 7.10 -42.90 9.66
N ARG A 57 7.66 -43.81 8.86
CA ARG A 57 7.95 -43.58 7.43
C ARG A 57 6.67 -43.32 6.65
N ASP A 58 5.68 -44.20 6.77
CA ASP A 58 4.44 -44.09 5.99
C ASP A 58 3.66 -42.82 6.36
N ILE A 59 3.65 -42.44 7.65
CA ILE A 59 3.10 -41.15 8.11
C ILE A 59 3.85 -39.98 7.47
N ALA A 60 5.19 -40.02 7.45
CA ALA A 60 5.99 -38.97 6.81
C ALA A 60 5.72 -38.86 5.30
N ASP A 61 5.52 -39.99 4.62
CA ASP A 61 5.19 -40.02 3.19
C ASP A 61 3.78 -39.45 2.92
N ILE A 62 2.81 -39.73 3.80
CA ILE A 62 1.46 -39.13 3.75
C ILE A 62 1.52 -37.63 4.00
N ASP A 63 2.24 -37.19 5.04
CA ASP A 63 2.39 -35.79 5.39
C ASP A 63 3.05 -35.00 4.25
N ALA A 64 4.06 -35.60 3.59
CA ALA A 64 4.68 -35.04 2.39
C ALA A 64 3.68 -34.91 1.24
N ALA A 65 2.89 -35.96 0.95
CA ALA A 65 1.90 -35.92 -0.13
C ALA A 65 0.78 -34.89 0.13
N ILE A 66 0.32 -34.75 1.38
CA ILE A 66 -0.65 -33.73 1.77
C ILE A 66 -0.01 -32.33 1.68
N GLY A 67 1.24 -32.20 2.11
CA GLY A 67 2.03 -30.97 2.02
C GLY A 67 2.17 -30.46 0.59
N ASP A 68 2.54 -31.34 -0.34
CA ASP A 68 2.67 -31.02 -1.77
C ASP A 68 1.33 -30.55 -2.36
N GLN A 69 0.23 -31.23 -2.00
CA GLN A 69 -1.11 -30.85 -2.44
C GLN A 69 -1.55 -29.51 -1.83
N LEU A 70 -1.19 -29.24 -0.58
CA LEU A 70 -1.47 -27.98 0.10
C LEU A 70 -0.68 -26.83 -0.53
N ASP A 71 0.60 -27.03 -0.84
CA ASP A 71 1.45 -26.07 -1.55
C ASP A 71 0.84 -25.71 -2.92
N ALA A 72 0.38 -26.71 -3.68
CA ALA A 72 -0.31 -26.46 -4.95
C ALA A 72 -1.56 -25.57 -4.80
N VAL A 73 -2.32 -25.74 -3.72
CA VAL A 73 -3.51 -24.91 -3.42
C VAL A 73 -3.10 -23.51 -2.97
N LEU A 74 -2.15 -23.40 -2.04
CA LEU A 74 -1.71 -22.12 -1.47
C LEU A 74 -0.98 -21.25 -2.50
N HIS A 75 -0.17 -21.85 -3.36
CA HIS A 75 0.59 -21.13 -4.39
C HIS A 75 -0.23 -20.81 -5.64
N HIS A 76 -1.48 -21.30 -5.74
CA HIS A 76 -2.36 -20.96 -6.84
C HIS A 76 -2.59 -19.43 -6.88
N SER A 77 -2.31 -18.82 -8.04
CA SER A 77 -2.29 -17.35 -8.21
C SER A 77 -3.53 -16.62 -7.69
N ARG A 78 -4.72 -17.18 -7.93
CA ARG A 78 -6.00 -16.65 -7.42
C ARG A 78 -6.09 -16.66 -5.90
N PHE A 79 -5.64 -17.73 -5.25
CA PHE A 79 -5.68 -17.84 -3.79
C PHE A 79 -4.65 -16.91 -3.16
N ARG A 80 -3.42 -16.92 -3.66
CA ARG A 80 -2.34 -16.04 -3.20
C ARG A 80 -2.69 -14.56 -3.30
N ALA A 81 -3.31 -14.14 -4.42
CA ALA A 81 -3.77 -12.76 -4.59
C ALA A 81 -4.90 -12.41 -3.59
N LEU A 82 -5.84 -13.34 -3.35
CA LEU A 82 -6.89 -13.15 -2.34
C LEU A 82 -6.31 -13.06 -0.92
N GLU A 83 -5.41 -13.97 -0.58
CA GLU A 83 -4.75 -14.04 0.72
C GLU A 83 -3.93 -12.77 0.98
N GLY A 84 -3.13 -12.32 0.00
CA GLY A 84 -2.34 -11.09 0.10
C GLY A 84 -3.20 -9.84 0.36
N ARG A 85 -4.34 -9.72 -0.33
CA ARG A 85 -5.29 -8.61 -0.14
C ARG A 85 -5.88 -8.59 1.27
N TRP A 86 -6.43 -9.73 1.71
CA TRP A 86 -7.07 -9.81 3.02
C TRP A 86 -6.09 -9.73 4.17
N ARG A 87 -4.89 -10.30 4.02
CA ARG A 87 -3.83 -10.16 5.04
C ARG A 87 -3.29 -8.74 5.11
N GLY A 88 -3.12 -8.05 3.98
CA GLY A 88 -2.73 -6.65 3.98
C GLY A 88 -3.77 -5.75 4.66
N LEU A 89 -5.05 -5.97 4.36
CA LEU A 89 -6.15 -5.29 5.05
C LEU A 89 -6.18 -5.61 6.55
N ALA A 90 -6.03 -6.88 6.92
CA ALA A 90 -6.01 -7.31 8.31
C ALA A 90 -4.82 -6.71 9.08
N TRP A 91 -3.64 -6.65 8.45
CA TRP A 91 -2.45 -6.00 8.99
C TRP A 91 -2.71 -4.51 9.24
N LEU A 92 -3.26 -3.79 8.25
CA LEU A 92 -3.62 -2.37 8.41
C LEU A 92 -4.61 -2.18 9.57
N ILE A 93 -5.69 -2.96 9.62
CA ILE A 93 -6.72 -2.85 10.67
C ILE A 93 -6.14 -3.20 12.05
N SER A 94 -5.26 -4.20 12.15
CA SER A 94 -4.67 -4.63 13.41
C SER A 94 -3.79 -3.56 14.07
N GLY A 95 -3.21 -2.65 13.26
CA GLY A 95 -2.44 -1.52 13.75
C GLY A 95 -3.29 -0.30 14.14
N ILE A 96 -4.61 -0.33 13.92
CA ILE A 96 -5.51 0.78 14.21
C ILE A 96 -6.22 0.52 15.54
N GLU A 97 -6.01 1.40 16.51
CA GLU A 97 -6.75 1.35 17.77
C GLU A 97 -8.26 1.57 17.52
N PRO A 98 -9.14 0.69 18.04
CA PRO A 98 -10.58 0.87 17.90
C PRO A 98 -11.04 2.18 18.53
N GLY A 99 -11.48 3.13 17.70
CA GLY A 99 -11.92 4.44 18.16
C GLY A 99 -12.82 5.14 17.16
N ARG A 100 -13.50 6.21 17.60
CA ARG A 100 -14.41 6.97 16.73
C ARG A 100 -13.68 7.88 15.72
N ARG A 101 -12.37 8.07 15.85
CA ARG A 101 -11.59 9.01 15.03
C ARG A 101 -11.25 8.47 13.64
N VAL A 102 -11.00 7.16 13.52
CA VAL A 102 -10.62 6.51 12.26
C VAL A 102 -11.67 5.48 11.89
N LYS A 103 -12.13 5.54 10.64
CA LYS A 103 -13.05 4.56 10.08
C LYS A 103 -12.47 4.01 8.78
N VAL A 104 -12.40 2.70 8.69
CA VAL A 104 -12.03 2.00 7.46
C VAL A 104 -13.32 1.49 6.82
N ARG A 105 -13.65 1.98 5.62
CA ARG A 105 -14.79 1.50 4.84
C ARG A 105 -14.28 0.67 3.66
N LEU A 106 -14.83 -0.52 3.49
CA LEU A 106 -14.44 -1.44 2.42
C LEU A 106 -15.46 -1.38 1.27
N LEU A 107 -14.97 -1.16 0.05
CA LEU A 107 -15.78 -1.23 -1.18
C LEU A 107 -15.25 -2.37 -2.07
N PRO A 108 -15.84 -3.58 -2.00
CA PRO A 108 -15.40 -4.70 -2.81
C PRO A 108 -15.89 -4.53 -4.26
N VAL A 109 -14.99 -4.15 -5.15
CA VAL A 109 -15.26 -3.95 -6.59
C VAL A 109 -14.13 -4.53 -7.41
N ARG A 110 -14.44 -5.14 -8.56
CA ARG A 110 -13.39 -5.58 -9.49
C ARG A 110 -12.84 -4.37 -10.24
N TRP A 111 -11.53 -4.29 -10.41
CA TRP A 111 -10.90 -3.18 -11.15
C TRP A 111 -11.54 -2.92 -12.52
N GLY A 112 -11.82 -3.98 -13.29
CA GLY A 112 -12.49 -3.81 -14.59
C GLY A 112 -13.95 -3.35 -14.53
N GLU A 113 -14.64 -3.47 -13.41
CA GLU A 113 -15.95 -2.85 -13.21
C GLU A 113 -15.81 -1.35 -12.94
N LEU A 114 -14.82 -0.97 -12.12
CA LEU A 114 -14.49 0.42 -11.86
C LEU A 114 -14.09 1.17 -13.14
N CYS A 115 -13.17 0.61 -13.94
CA CYS A 115 -12.76 1.22 -15.21
C CYS A 115 -13.95 1.39 -16.16
N ARG A 116 -14.80 0.36 -16.29
CA ARG A 116 -15.98 0.42 -17.17
C ARG A 116 -17.00 1.46 -16.72
N ASP A 117 -17.19 1.66 -15.41
CA ASP A 117 -18.06 2.72 -14.88
C ASP A 117 -17.52 4.11 -15.27
N LEU A 118 -16.23 4.34 -15.03
CA LEU A 118 -15.57 5.60 -15.33
C LEU A 118 -15.49 5.91 -16.84
N GLU A 119 -15.27 4.90 -17.68
CA GLU A 119 -15.21 5.06 -19.14
C GLU A 119 -16.58 5.26 -19.80
N ARG A 120 -17.65 4.73 -19.19
CA ARG A 120 -19.03 4.88 -19.71
C ARG A 120 -19.65 6.23 -19.38
N ALA A 121 -19.19 6.87 -18.31
CA ALA A 121 -19.67 8.18 -17.92
C ALA A 121 -19.21 9.23 -18.94
N LEU A 122 -20.13 10.12 -19.38
CA LEU A 122 -19.78 11.22 -20.28
C LEU A 122 -18.81 12.20 -19.60
N GLU A 123 -19.07 12.47 -18.33
CA GLU A 123 -18.24 13.25 -17.42
C GLU A 123 -18.01 12.45 -16.14
N PHE A 124 -16.86 12.66 -15.49
CA PHE A 124 -16.46 11.87 -14.32
C PHE A 124 -17.47 11.99 -13.15
N ASP A 125 -18.17 13.11 -13.05
CA ASP A 125 -19.15 13.42 -12.00
C ASP A 125 -20.49 12.66 -12.15
N GLN A 126 -20.72 12.02 -13.30
CA GLN A 126 -21.92 11.20 -13.54
C GLN A 126 -21.68 9.70 -13.26
N SER A 127 -20.45 9.32 -12.92
CA SER A 127 -20.10 7.92 -12.63
C SER A 127 -20.71 7.44 -11.31
N ILE A 128 -20.95 6.13 -11.19
CA ILE A 128 -21.38 5.52 -9.91
C ILE A 128 -20.29 5.72 -8.86
N THR A 129 -19.03 5.62 -9.28
CA THR A 129 -17.85 5.86 -8.45
C THR A 129 -17.88 7.25 -7.81
N PHE A 130 -18.16 8.30 -8.59
CA PHE A 130 -18.29 9.66 -8.08
C PHE A 130 -19.46 9.80 -7.10
N ARG A 131 -20.61 9.21 -7.40
CA ARG A 131 -21.76 9.22 -6.48
C ARG A 131 -21.41 8.63 -5.11
N ARG A 132 -20.75 7.47 -5.09
CA ARG A 132 -20.36 6.78 -3.84
C ARG A 132 -19.32 7.54 -3.02
N ILE A 133 -18.36 8.19 -3.67
CA ILE A 133 -17.24 8.85 -3.01
C ILE A 133 -17.59 10.30 -2.64
N TYR A 134 -18.20 11.04 -3.57
CA TYR A 134 -18.50 12.46 -3.42
C TYR A 134 -19.94 12.67 -2.95
N GLU A 135 -20.95 12.28 -3.72
CA GLU A 135 -22.34 12.70 -3.47
C GLU A 135 -22.91 12.16 -2.17
N GLU A 136 -22.70 10.88 -1.87
CA GLU A 136 -23.23 10.19 -0.69
C GLU A 136 -22.52 10.59 0.62
N GLU A 137 -21.32 11.18 0.56
CA GLU A 137 -20.55 11.57 1.75
C GLU A 137 -20.16 13.05 1.72
N PHE A 138 -19.12 13.43 0.96
CA PHE A 138 -18.58 14.79 0.97
C PHE A 138 -19.61 15.86 0.52
N GLY A 139 -20.54 15.51 -0.37
CA GLY A 139 -21.67 16.35 -0.79
C GLY A 139 -22.87 16.32 0.16
N MET A 140 -23.08 15.22 0.89
CA MET A 140 -24.29 14.96 1.67
C MET A 140 -24.30 15.66 3.05
N PRO A 141 -25.45 16.22 3.51
CA PRO A 141 -25.57 16.73 4.88
C PRO A 141 -25.34 15.66 5.93
N GLY A 142 -24.39 15.92 6.83
CA GLY A 142 -23.99 14.97 7.86
C GLY A 142 -23.13 13.80 7.34
N GLY A 143 -22.72 13.82 6.07
CA GLY A 143 -21.79 12.83 5.51
C GLY A 143 -20.37 13.00 6.05
N GLU A 144 -19.59 11.92 5.96
CA GLU A 144 -18.22 11.88 6.47
C GLU A 144 -17.23 11.77 5.31
N PRO A 145 -16.49 12.84 4.96
CA PRO A 145 -15.60 12.81 3.82
C PRO A 145 -14.49 11.78 3.98
N TYR A 146 -14.19 11.09 2.88
CA TYR A 146 -13.09 10.14 2.81
C TYR A 146 -11.74 10.86 2.71
N GLY A 147 -10.84 10.60 3.67
CA GLY A 147 -9.53 11.27 3.73
C GLY A 147 -8.44 10.65 2.84
N LEU A 148 -8.50 9.34 2.59
CA LEU A 148 -7.52 8.59 1.81
C LEU A 148 -8.20 7.38 1.17
N MET A 149 -7.90 7.11 -0.09
CA MET A 149 -8.31 5.89 -0.78
C MET A 149 -7.11 5.00 -1.04
N VAL A 150 -7.23 3.72 -0.69
CA VAL A 150 -6.26 2.67 -1.03
C VAL A 150 -6.92 1.72 -2.01
N ILE A 151 -6.29 1.54 -3.17
CA ILE A 151 -6.76 0.59 -4.18
C ILE A 151 -5.74 -0.52 -4.31
N ASP A 152 -6.16 -1.73 -3.95
CA ASP A 152 -5.35 -2.94 -4.03
C ASP A 152 -5.40 -3.56 -5.43
N HIS A 153 -4.89 -2.80 -6.40
CA HIS A 153 -4.70 -3.21 -7.78
C HIS A 153 -3.34 -2.70 -8.29
N ALA A 154 -2.61 -3.57 -8.97
CA ALA A 154 -1.35 -3.23 -9.61
C ALA A 154 -1.64 -2.62 -11.00
N VAL A 155 -1.44 -1.31 -11.12
CA VAL A 155 -1.73 -0.56 -12.35
C VAL A 155 -0.68 -0.82 -13.41
N ARG A 156 -1.13 -0.96 -14.66
CA ARG A 156 -0.29 -1.22 -15.84
C ARG A 156 -0.31 -0.05 -16.81
N HIS A 157 0.74 0.08 -17.60
CA HIS A 157 0.86 1.11 -18.64
C HIS A 157 0.23 0.67 -19.99
N ARG A 158 -0.01 -0.63 -20.17
CA ARG A 158 -0.55 -1.23 -21.41
C ARG A 158 -1.57 -2.33 -21.13
N VAL A 159 -2.47 -2.54 -22.09
CA VAL A 159 -3.39 -3.67 -22.11
C VAL A 159 -2.61 -4.92 -22.55
N ALA A 160 -2.47 -5.91 -21.68
CA ALA A 160 -1.75 -7.15 -21.94
C ALA A 160 -2.71 -8.30 -22.33
N ALA A 161 -2.21 -9.34 -22.99
CA ALA A 161 -3.00 -10.54 -23.28
C ALA A 161 -3.53 -11.17 -21.97
N GLY A 162 -4.86 -11.21 -21.79
CA GLY A 162 -5.52 -11.64 -20.55
C GLY A 162 -5.96 -10.52 -19.60
N ALA A 163 -5.52 -9.27 -19.84
CA ALA A 163 -6.05 -8.08 -19.17
C ALA A 163 -6.97 -7.34 -20.16
N THR A 164 -8.24 -7.18 -19.80
CA THR A 164 -9.25 -6.56 -20.68
C THR A 164 -9.50 -5.09 -20.33
N THR A 165 -8.66 -4.48 -19.48
CA THR A 165 -8.91 -3.16 -18.89
C THR A 165 -7.84 -2.16 -19.29
N ASP A 166 -8.27 -0.94 -19.61
CA ASP A 166 -7.37 0.18 -19.87
C ASP A 166 -7.07 0.93 -18.57
N ASP A 167 -6.09 0.43 -17.83
CA ASP A 167 -5.71 0.98 -16.52
C ASP A 167 -5.32 2.48 -16.59
N VAL A 168 -4.69 2.91 -17.69
CA VAL A 168 -4.29 4.31 -17.89
C VAL A 168 -5.51 5.22 -18.08
N GLY A 169 -6.49 4.78 -18.87
CA GLY A 169 -7.75 5.50 -19.06
C GLY A 169 -8.57 5.57 -17.77
N GLY A 170 -8.72 4.44 -17.08
CA GLY A 170 -9.39 4.38 -15.78
C GLY A 170 -8.73 5.27 -14.74
N LEU A 171 -7.40 5.29 -14.66
CA LEU A 171 -6.66 6.13 -13.72
C LEU A 171 -6.82 7.63 -14.01
N ALA A 172 -6.89 8.03 -15.28
CA ALA A 172 -7.13 9.42 -15.67
C ALA A 172 -8.50 9.95 -15.20
N GLN A 173 -9.54 9.13 -15.27
CA GLN A 173 -10.87 9.49 -14.80
C GLN A 173 -10.95 9.43 -13.27
N LEU A 174 -10.35 8.40 -12.67
CA LEU A 174 -10.27 8.25 -11.22
C LEU A 174 -9.55 9.43 -10.55
N SER A 175 -8.49 9.97 -11.18
CA SER A 175 -7.80 11.15 -10.65
C SER A 175 -8.71 12.37 -10.57
N ALA A 176 -9.64 12.54 -11.52
CA ALA A 176 -10.61 13.64 -11.50
C ALA A 176 -11.61 13.47 -10.34
N VAL A 177 -12.09 12.25 -10.10
CA VAL A 177 -12.94 11.93 -8.94
C VAL A 177 -12.19 12.19 -7.62
N ALA A 178 -10.94 11.72 -7.52
CA ALA A 178 -10.08 11.93 -6.36
C ALA A 178 -9.83 13.43 -6.09
N ALA A 179 -9.58 14.22 -7.13
CA ALA A 179 -9.39 15.66 -7.03
C ALA A 179 -10.68 16.38 -6.58
N ALA A 180 -11.82 16.02 -7.15
CA ALA A 180 -13.10 16.62 -6.80
C ALA A 180 -13.50 16.34 -5.33
N ALA A 181 -13.26 15.12 -4.84
CA ALA A 181 -13.54 14.72 -3.47
C ALA A 181 -12.45 15.14 -2.46
N PHE A 182 -11.35 15.76 -2.92
CA PHE A 182 -10.16 16.01 -2.11
C PHE A 182 -9.69 14.74 -1.39
N MET A 183 -9.59 13.63 -2.10
CA MET A 183 -9.27 12.32 -1.54
C MET A 183 -8.02 11.75 -2.22
N PRO A 184 -6.83 12.00 -1.64
CA PRO A 184 -5.60 11.36 -2.09
C PRO A 184 -5.77 9.84 -2.21
N THR A 185 -5.23 9.28 -3.28
CA THR A 185 -5.43 7.91 -3.72
C THR A 185 -4.10 7.22 -3.91
N VAL A 186 -3.98 6.03 -3.36
CA VAL A 186 -2.74 5.23 -3.42
C VAL A 186 -3.04 3.89 -4.09
N LEU A 187 -2.24 3.57 -5.09
CA LEU A 187 -2.29 2.30 -5.82
C LEU A 187 -0.92 1.63 -5.82
N SER A 188 -0.81 0.41 -6.34
CA SER A 188 0.48 -0.25 -6.55
C SER A 188 0.91 -0.25 -8.01
N LEU A 189 2.21 -0.21 -8.27
CA LEU A 189 2.76 -0.38 -9.62
C LEU A 189 2.85 -1.86 -9.98
N ASP A 190 2.45 -2.22 -11.19
CA ASP A 190 2.79 -3.51 -11.78
C ASP A 190 4.23 -3.47 -12.35
N PRO A 191 5.08 -4.50 -12.12
CA PRO A 191 6.46 -4.53 -12.58
C PRO A 191 6.60 -4.36 -14.10
N THR A 192 5.57 -4.75 -14.87
CA THR A 192 5.58 -4.57 -16.33
C THR A 192 5.66 -3.11 -16.77
N VAL A 193 5.34 -2.14 -15.91
CA VAL A 193 5.56 -0.71 -16.17
C VAL A 193 7.04 -0.36 -16.28
N LEU A 194 7.91 -1.09 -15.59
CA LEU A 194 9.37 -0.97 -15.70
C LEU A 194 9.96 -1.96 -16.72
N GLU A 195 9.12 -2.57 -17.56
CA GLU A 195 9.51 -3.58 -18.56
C GLU A 195 10.21 -4.82 -17.97
N VAL A 196 9.82 -5.21 -16.75
CA VAL A 196 10.26 -6.43 -16.06
C VAL A 196 9.07 -7.29 -15.65
N ASP A 197 9.29 -8.59 -15.48
CA ASP A 197 8.24 -9.52 -15.01
C ASP A 197 8.14 -9.51 -13.48
N THR A 198 9.27 -9.40 -12.80
CA THR A 198 9.36 -9.26 -11.34
C THR A 198 10.24 -8.08 -10.95
N PHE A 199 10.04 -7.51 -9.75
CA PHE A 199 10.91 -6.42 -9.29
C PHE A 199 12.35 -6.90 -9.04
N SER A 200 12.57 -8.20 -8.83
CA SER A 200 13.91 -8.78 -8.68
C SER A 200 14.76 -8.68 -9.95
N ASP A 201 14.14 -8.64 -11.13
CA ASP A 201 14.84 -8.50 -12.42
C ASP A 201 15.48 -7.12 -12.61
N LEU A 202 15.24 -6.16 -11.70
CA LEU A 202 15.89 -4.85 -11.67
C LEU A 202 17.31 -4.91 -11.10
N GLU A 203 17.75 -6.07 -10.60
CA GLU A 203 19.11 -6.26 -10.11
C GLU A 203 20.15 -5.99 -11.22
N GLY A 204 21.12 -5.13 -10.92
CA GLY A 204 22.15 -4.72 -11.87
C GLY A 204 21.73 -3.70 -12.93
N VAL A 205 20.44 -3.32 -12.99
CA VAL A 205 19.96 -2.29 -13.93
C VAL A 205 20.41 -0.91 -13.48
N ARG A 206 21.15 -0.20 -14.36
CA ARG A 206 21.71 1.13 -14.07
C ARG A 206 20.66 2.24 -14.03
N ASP A 207 19.78 2.28 -15.04
CA ASP A 207 18.68 3.25 -15.13
C ASP A 207 17.35 2.50 -15.27
N ILE A 208 16.68 2.31 -14.13
CA ILE A 208 15.38 1.62 -14.05
C ILE A 208 14.22 2.45 -14.61
N THR A 209 14.44 3.75 -14.87
CA THR A 209 13.41 4.66 -15.40
C THR A 209 13.49 4.84 -16.91
N ALA A 210 14.55 4.33 -17.55
CA ALA A 210 14.72 4.40 -19.00
C ALA A 210 13.50 3.90 -19.79
N PRO A 211 12.83 2.78 -19.41
CA PRO A 211 11.62 2.32 -20.09
C PRO A 211 10.50 3.36 -20.14
N LEU A 212 10.32 4.15 -19.07
CA LEU A 212 9.26 5.16 -18.96
C LEU A 212 9.40 6.31 -19.99
N ARG A 213 10.61 6.47 -20.56
CA ARG A 213 10.88 7.47 -21.61
C ARG A 213 10.50 6.95 -23.00
N GLY A 214 10.34 5.64 -23.17
CA GLY A 214 10.03 5.00 -24.43
C GLY A 214 8.66 5.39 -25.02
N PRO A 215 8.42 5.07 -26.32
CA PRO A 215 7.16 5.38 -26.99
C PRO A 215 5.97 4.57 -26.42
N ASN A 216 6.21 3.37 -25.89
CA ASN A 216 5.18 2.52 -25.30
C ASN A 216 4.53 3.15 -24.05
N HIS A 217 5.23 4.08 -23.40
CA HIS A 217 4.79 4.76 -22.18
C HIS A 217 4.26 6.16 -22.44
N LEU A 218 4.02 6.55 -23.71
CA LEU A 218 3.48 7.87 -24.05
C LEU A 218 2.18 8.18 -23.30
N ARG A 219 1.25 7.22 -23.22
CA ARG A 219 0.00 7.39 -22.48
C ARG A 219 0.23 7.50 -20.98
N TRP A 220 1.09 6.66 -20.41
CA TRP A 220 1.49 6.73 -19.00
C TRP A 220 2.11 8.08 -18.65
N ARG A 221 3.07 8.55 -19.45
CA ARG A 221 3.72 9.85 -19.27
C ARG A 221 2.77 11.02 -19.48
N SER A 222 1.76 10.88 -20.34
CA SER A 222 0.73 11.92 -20.49
C SER A 222 -0.11 12.12 -19.22
N LEU A 223 -0.25 11.09 -18.38
CA LEU A 223 -0.94 11.22 -17.09
C LEU A 223 -0.22 12.21 -16.18
N SER A 224 1.12 12.15 -16.07
CA SER A 224 1.88 13.01 -15.16
C SER A 224 1.73 14.51 -15.47
N GLY A 225 1.39 14.87 -16.71
CA GLY A 225 1.08 16.25 -17.09
C GLY A 225 -0.29 16.77 -16.63
N ARG A 226 -1.18 15.89 -16.14
CA ARG A 226 -2.52 16.29 -15.67
C ARG A 226 -2.45 16.89 -14.27
N ALA A 227 -3.18 17.97 -14.05
CA ALA A 227 -3.23 18.64 -12.75
C ALA A 227 -3.79 17.74 -11.63
N ASP A 228 -4.74 16.86 -11.95
CA ASP A 228 -5.44 16.00 -10.99
C ASP A 228 -4.56 14.86 -10.45
N MET A 229 -3.48 14.50 -11.17
CA MET A 229 -2.56 13.45 -10.74
C MET A 229 -1.80 13.78 -9.46
N ARG A 230 -1.91 15.01 -8.95
CA ARG A 230 -1.39 15.38 -7.63
C ARG A 230 -2.03 14.57 -6.49
N PHE A 231 -3.27 14.10 -6.72
CA PHE A 231 -4.01 13.27 -5.76
C PHE A 231 -3.73 11.78 -5.93
N VAL A 232 -2.87 11.37 -6.87
CA VAL A 232 -2.60 9.95 -7.14
C VAL A 232 -1.14 9.65 -6.82
N ALA A 233 -0.90 8.68 -5.95
CA ALA A 233 0.43 8.14 -5.68
C ALA A 233 0.48 6.65 -6.02
N VAL A 234 1.60 6.21 -6.59
CA VAL A 234 1.80 4.82 -7.01
C VAL A 234 2.97 4.23 -6.24
N THR A 235 2.66 3.25 -5.40
CA THR A 235 3.58 2.59 -4.48
C THR A 235 4.24 1.36 -5.07
N LEU A 236 5.48 1.11 -4.68
CA LEU A 236 6.27 -0.07 -5.08
C LEU A 236 7.43 -0.31 -4.11
N PRO A 237 7.95 -1.54 -3.99
CA PRO A 237 7.42 -2.79 -4.52
C PRO A 237 6.41 -3.39 -3.52
N ARG A 238 6.08 -4.67 -3.64
CA ARG A 238 5.13 -5.32 -2.72
C ARG A 238 5.80 -5.69 -1.39
N LEU A 239 4.99 -5.82 -0.34
CA LEU A 239 5.43 -6.14 1.02
C LEU A 239 5.01 -7.56 1.42
N LEU A 240 5.80 -8.22 2.27
CA LEU A 240 5.51 -9.59 2.70
C LEU A 240 4.28 -9.61 3.62
N ALA A 241 3.21 -10.27 3.18
CA ALA A 241 1.96 -10.38 3.94
C ALA A 241 2.00 -11.50 4.98
N ARG A 242 2.76 -12.57 4.70
CA ARG A 242 2.89 -13.76 5.55
C ARG A 242 4.22 -14.45 5.28
N ARG A 243 4.87 -14.95 6.33
CA ARG A 243 6.02 -15.87 6.22
C ARG A 243 5.56 -17.27 5.79
N PRO A 244 6.34 -18.02 4.99
CA PRO A 244 6.04 -19.41 4.71
C PRO A 244 5.75 -20.21 5.99
N TRP A 245 4.80 -21.15 5.93
CA TRP A 245 4.49 -21.98 7.09
C TRP A 245 5.70 -22.83 7.45
N ALA A 246 6.12 -22.77 8.71
CA ALA A 246 7.14 -23.63 9.26
C ALA A 246 6.49 -24.80 10.00
N ASP A 247 7.22 -25.91 10.11
CA ASP A 247 6.82 -27.02 10.97
C ASP A 247 6.66 -26.51 12.42
N ASP A 248 5.43 -26.56 12.93
CA ASP A 248 5.07 -26.08 14.25
C ASP A 248 4.79 -27.28 15.17
N PRO A 249 5.71 -27.59 16.11
CA PRO A 249 5.53 -28.69 17.06
C PRO A 249 4.32 -28.53 17.99
N GLY A 250 3.74 -27.32 18.10
CA GLY A 250 2.59 -27.02 18.93
C GLY A 250 1.23 -27.36 18.31
N ARG A 251 1.21 -27.84 17.06
CA ARG A 251 -0.03 -28.22 16.37
C ARG A 251 -0.73 -29.39 17.06
N LEU A 252 -2.01 -29.21 17.36
CA LEU A 252 -2.85 -30.20 18.04
C LEU A 252 -3.23 -31.40 17.15
N ASP A 253 -3.21 -31.22 15.82
CA ASP A 253 -3.58 -32.25 14.85
C ASP A 253 -2.44 -33.21 14.51
N GLY A 254 -1.21 -32.94 14.98
CA GLY A 254 -0.04 -33.77 14.73
C GLY A 254 0.49 -33.73 13.29
N PHE A 255 -0.15 -32.98 12.38
CA PHE A 255 0.24 -32.85 10.99
C PHE A 255 1.50 -31.99 10.86
N ARG A 256 2.57 -32.56 10.28
CA ARG A 256 3.82 -31.84 10.04
C ARG A 256 3.82 -31.22 8.66
N TYR A 257 3.83 -29.90 8.63
CA TYR A 257 3.79 -29.15 7.38
C TYR A 257 4.80 -28.01 7.38
N SER A 258 5.63 -27.99 6.34
CA SER A 258 6.58 -26.94 6.05
C SER A 258 6.39 -26.52 4.60
N GLU A 259 5.90 -25.31 4.37
CA GLU A 259 5.59 -24.78 3.05
C GLU A 259 6.86 -24.61 2.20
N HIS A 260 6.89 -25.20 1.01
CA HIS A 260 8.03 -25.08 0.11
C HIS A 260 7.92 -23.81 -0.76
N ALA A 261 8.42 -22.68 -0.25
CA ALA A 261 8.41 -21.38 -0.96
C ALA A 261 9.82 -20.84 -1.28
N PRO A 262 10.59 -21.48 -2.19
CA PRO A 262 11.97 -21.09 -2.46
C PRO A 262 12.06 -19.72 -3.16
N THR A 263 11.17 -19.43 -4.11
CA THR A 263 11.22 -18.23 -4.95
C THR A 263 10.39 -17.07 -4.38
N ALA A 264 10.72 -15.84 -4.75
CA ALA A 264 9.95 -14.67 -4.36
C ALA A 264 8.49 -14.77 -4.83
N ASP A 265 8.25 -15.36 -6.00
CA ASP A 265 6.90 -15.53 -6.54
C ASP A 265 6.02 -16.46 -5.71
N ALA A 266 6.59 -17.46 -5.03
CA ALA A 266 5.82 -18.36 -4.16
C ALA A 266 5.31 -17.67 -2.88
N ARG A 267 5.88 -16.50 -2.51
CA ARG A 267 5.51 -15.76 -1.31
C ARG A 267 4.19 -15.00 -1.47
N VAL A 268 3.50 -14.81 -0.34
CA VAL A 268 2.26 -14.03 -0.29
C VAL A 268 2.62 -12.56 -0.08
N TRP A 269 2.33 -11.75 -1.09
CA TRP A 269 2.62 -10.32 -1.12
C TRP A 269 1.36 -9.47 -0.92
N MET A 270 1.48 -8.36 -0.20
CA MET A 270 0.45 -7.32 -0.06
C MET A 270 0.91 -6.01 -0.71
N SER A 271 -0.06 -5.16 -1.06
CA SER A 271 0.20 -3.81 -1.58
C SER A 271 0.93 -2.94 -0.55
N ALA A 272 1.96 -2.20 -0.99
CA ALA A 272 2.59 -1.15 -0.19
C ALA A 272 1.63 0.04 0.09
N GLY A 273 0.50 0.14 -0.60
CA GLY A 273 -0.54 1.12 -0.31
C GLY A 273 -1.13 0.97 1.08
N TYR A 274 -1.22 -0.27 1.61
CA TYR A 274 -1.63 -0.49 3.00
C TYR A 274 -0.61 0.09 3.99
N ALA A 275 0.69 -0.06 3.72
CA ALA A 275 1.73 0.51 4.56
C ALA A 275 1.73 2.04 4.54
N PHE A 276 1.53 2.66 3.38
CA PHE A 276 1.38 4.11 3.30
C PHE A 276 0.15 4.60 4.07
N ALA A 277 -0.97 3.87 3.98
CA ALA A 277 -2.17 4.18 4.74
C ALA A 277 -1.94 4.03 6.26
N ALA A 278 -1.18 3.03 6.70
CA ALA A 278 -0.81 2.89 8.11
C ALA A 278 -0.03 4.13 8.60
N CYS A 279 0.93 4.64 7.81
CA CYS A 279 1.63 5.89 8.12
C CYS A 279 0.67 7.09 8.22
N ALA A 280 -0.25 7.25 7.25
CA ALA A 280 -1.21 8.34 7.24
C ALA A 280 -2.19 8.28 8.43
N VAL A 281 -2.64 7.08 8.79
CA VAL A 281 -3.52 6.85 9.94
C VAL A 281 -2.80 7.15 11.25
N ARG A 282 -1.56 6.67 11.42
CA ARG A 282 -0.73 6.99 12.59
C ARG A 282 -0.53 8.50 12.74
N ALA A 283 -0.10 9.16 11.67
CA ALA A 283 0.07 10.62 11.65
C ALA A 283 -1.22 11.35 12.06
N PHE A 284 -2.36 10.87 11.58
CA PHE A 284 -3.66 11.41 11.95
C PHE A 284 -4.04 11.16 13.42
N LEU A 285 -3.78 9.96 13.96
CA LEU A 285 -4.08 9.64 15.36
C LEU A 285 -3.23 10.46 16.34
N ASP A 286 -1.97 10.69 15.99
CA ASP A 286 -0.99 11.41 16.82
C ASP A 286 -1.21 12.93 16.75
N ASN A 287 -1.40 13.47 15.55
CA ASN A 287 -1.36 14.92 15.31
C ASN A 287 -2.68 15.53 14.86
N ASN A 288 -3.72 14.73 14.64
CA ASN A 288 -4.94 15.11 13.92
C ASN A 288 -4.70 15.55 12.46
N TRP A 289 -3.51 15.31 11.89
CA TRP A 289 -3.19 15.64 10.50
C TRP A 289 -2.46 14.49 9.80
N PRO A 290 -2.95 14.01 8.63
CA PRO A 290 -2.36 12.87 7.92
C PRO A 290 -1.16 13.28 7.04
N ALA A 291 -0.32 14.23 7.47
CA ALA A 291 0.76 14.79 6.64
C ALA A 291 2.16 14.25 6.98
N ASP A 292 2.35 13.73 8.19
CA ASP A 292 3.63 13.19 8.65
C ASP A 292 3.81 11.73 8.20
N VAL A 293 3.99 11.53 6.89
CA VAL A 293 4.02 10.21 6.23
C VAL A 293 5.33 9.90 5.51
N ARG A 294 6.36 10.73 5.72
CA ARG A 294 7.66 10.60 5.06
C ARG A 294 8.83 10.72 6.02
N GLY A 295 9.97 10.19 5.58
CA GLY A 295 11.21 10.22 6.34
C GLY A 295 11.16 9.37 7.61
N VAL A 296 12.28 9.35 8.31
CA VAL A 296 12.41 8.71 9.62
C VAL A 296 13.20 9.65 10.53
N GLU A 297 12.82 9.68 11.80
CA GLU A 297 13.56 10.37 12.84
C GLU A 297 14.14 9.33 13.81
N ILE A 298 15.34 9.58 14.30
CA ILE A 298 16.00 8.70 15.27
C ILE A 298 15.15 8.68 16.56
N ASP A 299 14.93 7.49 17.12
CA ASP A 299 14.19 7.26 18.36
C ASP A 299 12.73 7.73 18.38
N ARG A 300 12.11 7.93 17.21
CA ARG A 300 10.70 8.30 17.09
C ARG A 300 9.96 7.39 16.10
N VAL A 301 8.92 6.73 16.58
CA VAL A 301 7.95 6.03 15.71
C VAL A 301 7.01 7.07 15.11
N GLY A 302 7.26 7.45 13.86
CA GLY A 302 6.53 8.53 13.18
C GLY A 302 6.97 8.67 11.72
N GLY A 303 6.46 9.68 11.04
CA GLY A 303 6.79 9.93 9.63
C GLY A 303 6.44 8.74 8.73
N GLY A 304 7.36 8.44 7.81
CA GLY A 304 7.25 7.37 6.83
C GLY A 304 7.70 5.99 7.30
N LEU A 305 8.03 5.82 8.58
CA LEU A 305 8.48 4.54 9.15
C LEU A 305 7.37 3.48 9.11
N VAL A 306 7.65 2.31 8.55
CA VAL A 306 6.73 1.17 8.54
C VAL A 306 7.33 0.07 9.43
N ASP A 307 6.64 -0.23 10.52
CA ASP A 307 7.04 -1.21 11.52
C ASP A 307 6.06 -2.42 11.54
N ASN A 308 6.27 -3.33 12.49
CA ASN A 308 5.40 -4.49 12.71
C ASN A 308 5.12 -5.34 11.46
N LEU A 309 6.11 -5.42 10.56
CA LEU A 309 6.06 -6.28 9.39
C LEU A 309 6.51 -7.70 9.74
N THR A 310 6.00 -8.66 8.96
CA THR A 310 6.36 -10.06 9.15
C THR A 310 7.81 -10.30 8.74
N ALA A 311 8.69 -10.63 9.69
CA ALA A 311 10.08 -10.98 9.40
C ALA A 311 10.21 -12.45 8.98
N GLU A 312 10.99 -12.71 7.93
CA GLU A 312 11.31 -14.05 7.47
C GLU A 312 12.79 -14.36 7.79
N PRO A 313 13.10 -15.33 8.66
CA PRO A 313 14.50 -15.69 8.92
C PRO A 313 15.12 -16.40 7.71
N PHE A 314 16.41 -16.18 7.44
CA PHE A 314 17.12 -16.99 6.45
C PHE A 314 17.35 -18.41 6.98
N VAL A 315 16.97 -19.41 6.20
CA VAL A 315 17.17 -20.84 6.53
C VAL A 315 18.66 -21.19 6.66
N SER A 316 19.52 -20.57 5.85
CA SER A 316 20.97 -20.83 5.82
C SER A 316 21.79 -19.96 6.78
N GLY A 317 21.14 -19.02 7.49
CA GLY A 317 21.81 -18.09 8.40
C GLY A 317 21.86 -18.61 9.84
N PRO A 318 22.76 -18.08 10.69
CA PRO A 318 22.65 -18.30 12.13
C PRO A 318 21.25 -17.85 12.61
N PRO A 319 20.61 -18.56 13.57
CA PRO A 319 19.20 -18.39 13.95
C PRO A 319 18.78 -16.96 14.38
N TYR A 320 19.75 -16.07 14.62
CA TYR A 320 19.54 -14.70 15.10
C TYR A 320 20.25 -13.63 14.25
N ALA A 321 20.87 -13.97 13.11
CA ALA A 321 21.87 -13.08 12.54
C ALA A 321 21.29 -11.96 11.64
N TRP A 322 20.40 -12.25 10.69
CA TRP A 322 19.79 -11.20 9.85
C TRP A 322 18.49 -11.72 9.24
N PRO A 323 17.29 -11.21 9.58
CA PRO A 323 16.07 -11.61 8.87
C PRO A 323 16.06 -11.05 7.44
N ARG A 324 15.50 -11.81 6.49
CA ARG A 324 15.10 -11.28 5.19
C ARG A 324 14.07 -10.18 5.44
N LYS A 325 14.28 -9.04 4.78
CA LYS A 325 13.40 -7.87 4.88
C LYS A 325 12.05 -8.20 4.25
N SER A 326 10.99 -7.62 4.81
CA SER A 326 9.59 -7.87 4.42
C SER A 326 9.19 -7.13 3.13
N ILE A 327 10.10 -7.07 2.17
CA ILE A 327 9.97 -6.33 0.91
C ILE A 327 10.40 -7.25 -0.24
N GLU A 328 9.70 -7.14 -1.37
CA GLU A 328 9.97 -7.96 -2.54
C GLU A 328 11.34 -7.69 -3.17
N TYR A 329 11.70 -6.42 -3.25
CA TYR A 329 12.98 -5.97 -3.80
C TYR A 329 13.48 -4.75 -3.02
N GLN A 330 14.77 -4.74 -2.71
CA GLN A 330 15.41 -3.61 -2.04
C GLN A 330 16.06 -2.71 -3.09
N PHE A 331 15.48 -1.52 -3.29
CA PHE A 331 16.10 -0.51 -4.14
C PHE A 331 17.39 0.02 -3.53
N SER A 332 18.39 0.25 -4.38
CA SER A 332 19.52 1.12 -4.03
C SER A 332 19.06 2.57 -3.92
N PHE A 333 19.80 3.40 -3.17
CA PHE A 333 19.49 4.83 -3.05
C PHE A 333 19.33 5.54 -4.40
N ARG A 334 20.18 5.20 -5.39
CA ARG A 334 20.09 5.78 -6.75
C ARG A 334 18.81 5.36 -7.47
N GLN A 335 18.40 4.10 -7.33
CA GLN A 335 17.15 3.61 -7.90
C GLN A 335 15.94 4.28 -7.25
N GLU A 336 15.93 4.37 -5.92
CA GLU A 336 14.88 5.06 -5.17
C GLU A 336 14.74 6.52 -5.63
N GLN A 337 15.85 7.26 -5.70
CA GLN A 337 15.86 8.64 -6.16
C GLN A 337 15.33 8.78 -7.59
N ALA A 338 15.76 7.93 -8.52
CA ALA A 338 15.28 7.94 -9.90
C ALA A 338 13.76 7.70 -9.98
N LEU A 339 13.22 6.78 -9.17
CA LEU A 339 11.77 6.51 -9.09
C LEU A 339 10.99 7.70 -8.53
N VAL A 340 11.53 8.36 -7.49
CA VAL A 340 10.95 9.57 -6.91
C VAL A 340 10.91 10.71 -7.93
N GLU A 341 11.97 10.89 -8.73
CA GLU A 341 12.04 11.92 -9.77
C GLU A 341 10.97 11.77 -10.87
N VAL A 342 10.57 10.53 -11.17
CA VAL A 342 9.50 10.24 -12.15
C VAL A 342 8.10 10.21 -11.55
N GLY A 343 7.94 10.59 -10.27
CA GLY A 343 6.63 10.70 -9.61
C GLY A 343 6.10 9.38 -9.04
N LEU A 344 6.97 8.41 -8.76
CA LEU A 344 6.60 7.18 -8.05
C LEU A 344 6.91 7.29 -6.55
N LEU A 345 6.29 6.41 -5.76
CA LEU A 345 6.40 6.37 -4.31
C LEU A 345 7.05 5.05 -3.85
N PRO A 346 8.38 4.91 -3.99
CA PRO A 346 9.08 3.69 -3.57
C PRO A 346 9.10 3.54 -2.04
N VAL A 347 9.03 2.30 -1.58
CA VAL A 347 9.32 1.90 -0.20
C VAL A 347 10.80 1.54 -0.12
N GLY A 348 11.53 2.23 0.74
CA GLY A 348 12.91 1.95 1.09
C GLY A 348 13.02 1.02 2.30
N VAL A 349 14.25 0.56 2.56
CA VAL A 349 14.59 -0.28 3.72
C VAL A 349 15.53 0.51 4.62
N LEU A 350 15.33 0.47 5.94
CA LEU A 350 16.29 1.04 6.86
C LEU A 350 17.51 0.12 7.03
N PRO A 351 18.74 0.68 6.99
CA PRO A 351 19.94 -0.10 7.27
C PRO A 351 19.84 -0.77 8.64
N PHE A 352 20.27 -2.03 8.73
CA PHE A 352 20.43 -2.78 9.99
C PHE A 352 19.14 -3.11 10.78
N GLY A 353 17.96 -2.56 10.43
CA GLY A 353 16.67 -2.83 11.11
C GLY A 353 15.60 -3.43 10.20
N PRO A 354 14.67 -4.28 10.68
CA PRO A 354 13.63 -4.92 9.87
C PRO A 354 12.59 -3.94 9.29
N GLU A 355 12.61 -2.68 9.74
CA GLU A 355 11.67 -1.64 9.36
C GLU A 355 11.89 -1.14 7.93
N LEU A 356 10.81 -0.67 7.34
CA LEU A 356 10.81 -0.02 6.02
C LEU A 356 10.51 1.47 6.18
N VAL A 357 10.74 2.25 5.14
CA VAL A 357 10.51 3.70 5.18
C VAL A 357 10.04 4.24 3.84
N PHE A 358 9.07 5.16 3.88
CA PHE A 358 8.82 6.07 2.77
C PHE A 358 9.74 7.28 2.89
N GLY A 359 10.89 7.26 2.19
CA GLY A 359 11.87 8.35 2.24
C GLY A 359 11.30 9.67 1.68
N ALA A 360 10.61 9.58 0.55
CA ALA A 360 9.92 10.68 -0.10
C ALA A 360 8.41 10.40 -0.21
N SER A 361 7.64 11.45 -0.51
CA SER A 361 6.18 11.36 -0.69
C SER A 361 5.74 12.08 -1.97
N ARG A 362 6.01 11.47 -3.13
CA ARG A 362 5.64 12.00 -4.45
C ARG A 362 4.29 11.47 -4.92
N SER A 363 3.56 12.33 -5.62
CA SER A 363 2.44 11.96 -6.48
C SER A 363 2.93 11.71 -7.92
N MET A 364 2.05 11.15 -8.76
CA MET A 364 2.32 10.89 -10.17
C MET A 364 2.43 12.17 -11.00
N GLN A 365 2.04 13.34 -10.46
CA GLN A 365 2.13 14.60 -11.18
C GLN A 365 3.59 15.03 -11.40
N ALA A 366 3.94 15.34 -12.64
CA ALA A 366 5.15 16.08 -12.97
C ALA A 366 4.91 17.58 -12.69
N PRO A 367 5.71 18.22 -11.80
CA PRO A 367 5.60 19.66 -11.56
C PRO A 367 5.78 20.46 -12.86
N ALA A 368 4.91 21.44 -13.09
CA ALA A 368 5.06 22.36 -14.21
C ALA A 368 6.23 23.33 -13.95
N ASN A 369 6.95 23.67 -15.02
CA ASN A 369 7.99 24.70 -15.01
C ASN A 369 7.41 26.02 -15.52
N TYR A 370 7.68 27.11 -14.82
CA TYR A 370 7.21 28.44 -15.13
C TYR A 370 8.37 29.34 -15.59
N SER A 371 8.06 30.37 -16.38
CA SER A 371 9.03 31.37 -16.84
C SER A 371 8.58 32.78 -16.44
N GLY A 372 9.52 33.68 -16.15
CA GLY A 372 9.25 35.08 -15.80
C GLY A 372 9.69 35.46 -14.39
N ALA A 373 9.35 36.67 -13.95
CA ALA A 373 9.83 37.26 -12.68
C ALA A 373 9.45 36.45 -11.43
N ASN A 374 8.32 35.71 -11.46
CA ASN A 374 7.82 34.90 -10.35
C ASN A 374 8.03 33.39 -10.55
N ALA A 375 8.83 32.98 -11.55
CA ALA A 375 9.04 31.57 -11.92
C ALA A 375 9.50 30.72 -10.74
N VAL A 376 10.51 31.18 -9.99
CA VAL A 376 11.09 30.44 -8.85
C VAL A 376 10.04 30.08 -7.80
N VAL A 377 9.14 31.02 -7.48
CA VAL A 377 8.07 30.82 -6.48
C VAL A 377 6.98 29.90 -7.04
N ALA A 378 6.59 30.08 -8.30
CA ALA A 378 5.61 29.23 -8.96
C ALA A 378 6.09 27.78 -9.09
N ASP A 379 7.36 27.57 -9.44
CA ASP A 379 8.00 26.26 -9.51
C ASP A 379 8.06 25.59 -8.14
N ALA A 380 8.38 26.36 -7.08
CA ALA A 380 8.38 25.85 -5.71
C ALA A 380 6.97 25.38 -5.28
N ASN A 381 5.94 26.15 -5.61
CA ASN A 381 4.55 25.78 -5.32
C ASN A 381 4.09 24.56 -6.13
N ALA A 382 4.52 24.45 -7.40
CA ALA A 382 4.23 23.28 -8.22
C ALA A 382 4.90 22.02 -7.66
N ARG A 383 6.15 22.12 -7.18
CA ARG A 383 6.86 21.03 -6.52
C ARG A 383 6.17 20.58 -5.24
N LEU A 384 5.71 21.53 -4.39
CA LEU A 384 4.95 21.23 -3.18
C LEU A 384 3.61 20.55 -3.50
N SER A 385 2.92 21.03 -4.54
CA SER A 385 1.63 20.46 -4.96
C SER A 385 1.76 19.03 -5.48
N ALA A 386 2.91 18.67 -6.05
CA ALA A 386 3.18 17.32 -6.52
C ALA A 386 3.57 16.34 -5.38
N GLN A 387 3.61 16.79 -4.13
CA GLN A 387 3.85 15.91 -2.99
C GLN A 387 2.51 15.42 -2.40
N ILE A 388 2.38 14.10 -2.22
CA ILE A 388 1.11 13.50 -1.78
C ILE A 388 0.79 13.85 -0.32
N ASN A 389 1.81 14.03 0.54
CA ASN A 389 1.63 14.47 1.93
C ASN A 389 1.07 15.90 2.03
N SER A 390 1.50 16.79 1.13
CA SER A 390 0.93 18.13 1.01
C SER A 390 -0.54 18.08 0.59
N MET A 391 -0.90 17.15 -0.31
CA MET A 391 -2.30 16.94 -0.71
C MET A 391 -3.15 16.31 0.39
N LEU A 392 -2.61 15.40 1.21
CA LEU A 392 -3.27 14.88 2.42
C LEU A 392 -3.61 15.99 3.42
N CYS A 393 -2.70 16.93 3.61
CA CYS A 393 -2.94 18.11 4.45
C CYS A 393 -4.01 19.02 3.86
N ALA A 394 -3.84 19.43 2.60
CA ALA A 394 -4.78 20.32 1.90
C ALA A 394 -6.20 19.73 1.81
N ALA A 395 -6.30 18.42 1.56
CA ALA A 395 -7.55 17.68 1.53
C ALA A 395 -8.35 17.83 2.83
N ARG A 396 -7.68 17.64 3.96
CA ARG A 396 -8.31 17.77 5.27
C ARG A 396 -8.79 19.20 5.55
N PHE A 397 -8.03 20.22 5.17
CA PHE A 397 -8.50 21.61 5.26
C PHE A 397 -9.75 21.83 4.40
N ALA A 398 -9.77 21.33 3.17
CA ALA A 398 -10.92 21.41 2.28
C ALA A 398 -12.15 20.70 2.88
N HIS A 399 -11.98 19.52 3.48
CA HIS A 399 -13.05 18.79 4.17
C HIS A 399 -13.64 19.58 5.34
N LEU A 400 -12.79 20.11 6.23
CA LEU A 400 -13.24 20.90 7.38
C LEU A 400 -13.92 22.20 6.95
N LEU A 401 -13.37 22.89 5.95
CA LEU A 401 -13.96 24.11 5.39
C LEU A 401 -15.30 23.84 4.72
N LYS A 402 -15.45 22.71 4.03
CA LYS A 402 -16.74 22.31 3.44
C LYS A 402 -17.79 22.10 4.54
N VAL A 403 -17.44 21.43 5.63
CA VAL A 403 -18.36 21.19 6.76
C VAL A 403 -18.74 22.51 7.43
N MET A 404 -17.77 23.36 7.79
CA MET A 404 -18.08 24.67 8.40
C MET A 404 -18.87 25.59 7.46
N GLY A 405 -18.51 25.62 6.18
CA GLY A 405 -19.22 26.38 5.16
C GLY A 405 -20.68 25.97 5.05
N ARG A 406 -20.95 24.66 5.19
CA ARG A 406 -22.30 24.10 5.21
C ARG A 406 -23.09 24.56 6.43
N ASP A 407 -22.49 24.53 7.61
CA ASP A 407 -23.16 24.95 8.84
C ASP A 407 -23.54 26.44 8.83
N MET A 408 -22.84 27.23 8.01
CA MET A 408 -23.15 28.64 7.78
C MET A 408 -24.24 28.87 6.73
N VAL A 409 -24.67 27.84 5.98
CA VAL A 409 -25.75 27.97 4.99
C VAL A 409 -27.07 28.28 5.70
N GLY A 410 -27.72 29.37 5.28
CA GLY A 410 -28.98 29.84 5.88
C GLY A 410 -28.80 30.81 7.05
N ALA A 411 -27.56 31.06 7.51
CA ALA A 411 -27.28 32.15 8.42
C ALA A 411 -27.21 33.49 7.65
N PHE A 412 -27.81 34.54 8.22
CA PHE A 412 -27.67 35.90 7.69
C PHE A 412 -26.26 36.43 7.97
N ARG A 413 -25.31 36.15 7.07
CA ARG A 413 -23.91 36.59 7.20
C ARG A 413 -23.43 37.29 5.95
N THR A 414 -22.59 38.31 6.13
CA THR A 414 -21.89 38.99 5.03
C THR A 414 -20.63 38.23 4.63
N ALA A 415 -20.10 38.50 3.43
CA ALA A 415 -18.82 37.93 2.98
C ALA A 415 -17.68 38.20 4.00
N ASP A 416 -17.61 39.42 4.55
CA ASP A 416 -16.60 39.83 5.53
C ASP A 416 -16.72 39.09 6.87
N GLU A 417 -17.94 38.73 7.28
CA GLU A 417 -18.16 37.93 8.49
C GLU A 417 -17.71 36.48 8.29
N ILE A 418 -18.03 35.89 7.14
CA ILE A 418 -17.59 34.54 6.77
C ILE A 418 -16.06 34.51 6.67
N GLU A 419 -15.46 35.49 5.99
CA GLU A 419 -14.00 35.61 5.83
C GLU A 419 -13.30 35.70 7.19
N ARG A 420 -13.79 36.57 8.10
CA ARG A 420 -13.21 36.72 9.44
C ARG A 420 -13.30 35.42 10.25
N GLN A 421 -14.44 34.74 10.22
CA GLN A 421 -14.62 33.48 10.96
C GLN A 421 -13.69 32.38 10.42
N LEU A 422 -13.62 32.21 9.11
CA LEU A 422 -12.78 31.19 8.49
C LEU A 422 -11.29 31.47 8.71
N ASN A 423 -10.86 32.73 8.61
CA ASN A 423 -9.49 33.11 8.95
C ASN A 423 -9.18 32.88 10.43
N ALA A 424 -10.07 33.27 11.35
CA ALA A 424 -9.87 33.04 12.78
C ALA A 424 -9.70 31.54 13.13
N TRP A 425 -10.48 30.67 12.49
CA TRP A 425 -10.30 29.22 12.59
C TRP A 425 -8.96 28.76 12.00
N LEU A 426 -8.61 29.23 10.80
CA LEU A 426 -7.39 28.81 10.10
C LEU A 426 -6.12 29.19 10.88
N GLN A 427 -6.11 30.38 11.50
CA GLN A 427 -4.99 30.84 12.33
C GLN A 427 -4.72 29.94 13.55
N GLY A 428 -5.71 29.16 14.01
CA GLY A 428 -5.51 28.15 15.05
C GLY A 428 -4.58 27.00 14.64
N TYR A 429 -4.27 26.86 13.34
CA TYR A 429 -3.41 25.82 12.78
C TYR A 429 -2.12 26.38 12.15
N VAL A 430 -1.87 27.67 12.30
CA VAL A 430 -0.68 28.36 11.78
C VAL A 430 0.39 28.45 12.87
N ASN A 431 1.61 28.00 12.55
CA ASN A 431 2.78 28.17 13.41
C ASN A 431 3.91 28.84 12.63
N THR A 432 4.22 30.08 12.98
CA THR A 432 5.28 30.87 12.33
C THR A 432 6.68 30.54 12.85
N ASN A 433 6.79 29.76 13.94
CA ASN A 433 8.08 29.37 14.50
C ASN A 433 8.71 28.22 13.70
N ILE A 434 9.65 28.57 12.83
CA ILE A 434 10.38 27.62 11.98
C ILE A 434 11.27 26.67 12.82
N ASN A 435 11.72 27.11 14.01
CA ASN A 435 12.56 26.33 14.93
C ASN A 435 11.75 25.45 15.90
N SER A 436 10.46 25.23 15.62
CA SER A 436 9.60 24.36 16.42
C SER A 436 10.03 22.89 16.32
N THR A 437 9.58 22.06 17.26
CA THR A 437 9.82 20.61 17.21
C THR A 437 9.03 19.97 16.07
N ALA A 438 9.45 18.76 15.64
CA ALA A 438 8.72 18.01 14.60
C ALA A 438 7.25 17.75 14.98
N ASP A 439 6.99 17.39 16.24
CA ASP A 439 5.62 17.21 16.78
C ASP A 439 4.80 18.52 16.70
N SER A 440 5.40 19.67 17.03
CA SER A 440 4.72 20.96 16.91
C SER A 440 4.38 21.29 15.46
N ARG A 441 5.28 21.06 14.51
CA ARG A 441 4.99 21.24 13.06
C ARG A 441 3.94 20.26 12.54
N ALA A 442 3.87 19.05 13.08
CA ALA A 442 2.88 18.06 12.67
C ALA A 442 1.48 18.43 13.18
N ARG A 443 1.35 19.00 14.38
CA ARG A 443 0.08 19.50 14.96
C ARG A 443 -0.40 20.80 14.32
N PHE A 444 0.53 21.69 13.96
CA PHE A 444 0.27 22.97 13.30
C PHE A 444 0.89 22.95 11.90
N PRO A 445 0.20 22.37 10.90
CA PRO A 445 0.83 22.04 9.62
C PRO A 445 1.12 23.25 8.72
N LEU A 446 0.60 24.44 9.04
CA LEU A 446 0.71 25.63 8.20
C LEU A 446 1.73 26.63 8.75
N LEU A 447 2.58 27.15 7.87
CA LEU A 447 3.41 28.32 8.15
C LEU A 447 2.62 29.62 7.97
N GLU A 448 1.71 29.64 6.99
CA GLU A 448 0.86 30.77 6.65
C GLU A 448 -0.42 30.25 5.99
N GLY A 449 -1.52 30.96 6.17
CA GLY A 449 -2.77 30.66 5.48
C GLY A 449 -3.74 31.83 5.54
N ASN A 450 -4.45 32.05 4.44
CA ASN A 450 -5.50 33.06 4.36
C ASN A 450 -6.67 32.58 3.51
N VAL A 451 -7.85 32.99 3.92
CA VAL A 451 -9.12 32.75 3.23
C VAL A 451 -9.62 34.08 2.70
N GLN A 452 -10.04 34.12 1.44
CA GLN A 452 -10.70 35.26 0.82
C GLN A 452 -12.09 34.84 0.38
N VAL A 453 -13.12 35.59 0.81
CA VAL A 453 -14.52 35.31 0.49
C VAL A 453 -15.07 36.47 -0.32
N ARG A 454 -15.63 36.16 -1.49
CA ARG A 454 -16.25 37.17 -2.36
C ARG A 454 -17.63 36.73 -2.77
N GLU A 455 -18.60 37.62 -2.66
CA GLU A 455 -19.93 37.39 -3.18
C GLU A 455 -19.90 37.38 -4.72
N ARG A 456 -20.59 36.42 -5.34
CA ARG A 456 -20.71 36.36 -6.80
C ARG A 456 -21.78 37.34 -7.24
N LEU A 457 -21.37 38.38 -7.98
CA LEU A 457 -22.25 39.42 -8.50
C LEU A 457 -23.43 38.87 -9.32
N GLU A 458 -23.24 37.73 -9.99
CA GLU A 458 -24.28 37.07 -10.81
C GLU A 458 -25.35 36.34 -9.97
N LYS A 459 -25.06 36.00 -8.71
CA LYS A 459 -25.94 35.22 -7.83
C LYS A 459 -25.82 35.71 -6.38
N PRO A 460 -26.61 36.72 -5.98
CA PRO A 460 -26.63 37.21 -4.60
C PRO A 460 -26.86 36.09 -3.59
N GLY A 461 -26.13 36.11 -2.48
CA GLY A 461 -26.11 35.06 -1.46
C GLY A 461 -25.23 33.85 -1.79
N VAL A 462 -24.57 33.82 -2.95
CA VAL A 462 -23.55 32.81 -3.29
C VAL A 462 -22.16 33.40 -3.11
N PHE A 463 -21.39 32.81 -2.20
CA PHE A 463 -20.02 33.24 -1.93
C PHE A 463 -19.01 32.29 -2.59
N GLY A 464 -18.06 32.86 -3.32
CA GLY A 464 -16.83 32.18 -3.73
C GLY A 464 -15.78 32.30 -2.62
N CYS A 465 -15.08 31.21 -2.34
CA CYS A 465 -14.03 31.16 -1.33
C CYS A 465 -12.72 30.72 -1.98
N THR A 466 -11.69 31.55 -1.89
CA THR A 466 -10.32 31.23 -2.31
C THR A 466 -9.46 31.06 -1.07
N ILE A 467 -8.83 29.89 -0.94
CA ILE A 467 -8.00 29.57 0.22
C ILE A 467 -6.56 29.42 -0.27
N HIS A 468 -5.64 30.15 0.37
CA HIS A 468 -4.21 29.94 0.17
C HIS A 468 -3.64 29.30 1.43
N LEU A 469 -3.00 28.15 1.24
CA LEU A 469 -2.36 27.38 2.31
C LEU A 469 -0.88 27.27 2.01
N ARG A 470 -0.05 27.61 2.98
CA ARG A 470 1.40 27.40 2.92
C ARG A 470 1.82 26.42 4.00
N PRO A 471 2.00 25.12 3.67
CA PRO A 471 2.46 24.14 4.63
C PRO A 471 3.92 24.39 5.03
N HIS A 472 4.34 23.80 6.15
CA HIS A 472 5.76 23.78 6.51
C HIS A 472 6.60 23.06 5.44
N TYR A 473 7.74 23.66 5.07
CA TYR A 473 8.73 22.98 4.24
C TYR A 473 9.32 21.81 5.01
N GLN A 474 9.20 20.61 4.45
CA GLN A 474 9.98 19.46 4.88
C GLN A 474 11.17 19.32 3.90
N LEU A 475 12.36 19.00 4.41
CA LEU A 475 13.58 18.83 3.60
C LEU A 475 13.45 17.65 2.62
N ASP A 476 13.45 17.91 1.33
CA ASP A 476 13.31 16.90 0.27
C ASP A 476 14.67 16.35 -0.20
N ASP A 477 15.72 17.17 -0.18
CA ASP A 477 17.02 16.81 -0.74
C ASP A 477 18.14 17.60 -0.02
N ILE A 478 19.22 16.92 0.35
CA ILE A 478 20.43 17.52 0.91
C ILE A 478 21.58 17.12 -0.01
N ALA A 479 21.85 17.94 -1.03
CA ALA A 479 23.06 17.84 -1.82
C ALA A 479 24.18 18.58 -1.07
N THR A 480 24.91 17.89 -0.19
CA THR A 480 26.09 18.46 0.47
C THR A 480 27.29 18.40 -0.48
N ALA A 481 27.63 19.52 -1.12
CA ALA A 481 28.89 19.68 -1.83
C ALA A 481 29.95 20.26 -0.87
N PHE A 482 30.97 19.46 -0.53
CA PHE A 482 32.12 19.95 0.23
C PHE A 482 33.12 20.61 -0.74
N HIS A 483 33.25 21.94 -0.68
CA HIS A 483 34.34 22.65 -1.35
C HIS A 483 35.47 22.92 -0.33
N LEU A 484 36.58 22.20 -0.47
CA LEU A 484 37.80 22.47 0.30
C LEU A 484 38.57 23.59 -0.40
N VAL A 485 38.60 24.78 0.19
CA VAL A 485 39.45 25.89 -0.27
C VAL A 485 40.64 25.98 0.67
N THR A 486 41.83 25.66 0.16
CA THR A 486 43.09 25.74 0.90
C THR A 486 43.86 26.97 0.41
N GLU A 487 44.00 27.99 1.25
CA GLU A 487 44.93 29.10 1.00
C GLU A 487 46.33 28.71 1.48
N LEU A 488 47.27 28.62 0.54
CA LEU A 488 48.69 28.46 0.84
C LEU A 488 49.35 29.84 0.75
N ALA A 489 49.60 30.47 1.90
CA ALA A 489 50.45 31.65 1.97
C ALA A 489 51.93 31.22 1.90
N ALA A 490 52.67 31.75 0.93
CA ALA A 490 54.12 31.61 0.91
C ALA A 490 54.73 32.40 2.10
N PRO A 491 55.78 31.87 2.76
CA PRO A 491 56.45 32.62 3.81
C PRO A 491 57.03 33.90 3.21
N SER A 492 56.61 35.06 3.74
CA SER A 492 57.22 36.34 3.43
C SER A 492 58.67 36.32 3.91
N VAL A 493 59.62 36.41 2.96
CA VAL A 493 61.05 36.64 3.23
C VAL A 493 61.29 38.11 3.50
#